data_AF-A0A9P7G8K1-F1
#
_entry.id   AF-A0A9P7G8K1-F1
#
_cell.length_a   1.000
_cell.length_b   1.000
_cell.length_c   1.000
_cell.angle_alpha   90.00
_cell.angle_beta   90.00
_cell.angle_gamma   90.00
#
_symmetry.space_group_name_H-M   'P 1'
#
loop_
_entity.id
_entity.type
_entity.pdbx_description
1 polymer ?
#
loop_
_entity_poly.entity_id
_entity_poly.type
_entity_poly.pdbx_seq_one_letter_code
_entity_poly.pdbx_strand_id
1 'polypeptide(L)'
;MGPNDRLVTSTLTMSRVPVWDRNWSSTNICVWDAAAAHLLLEDALTRDVKEARGQAFLVTGKDPAWRLEDTREAVKHFASRPVILDDVPPLPIFILAHLVEASLFLRYHILLLFLFPFGIKPRLVPKWIGQLVYLQPATLEYLSDIVIDDSRAKKVLG
;
A
#
# COMPACT_ATOMS: atom_id res chain seq x y z
N MET A 1 3.08 -9.11 2.79
CA MET A 1 2.48 -10.32 2.19
C MET A 1 2.13 -11.32 3.25
N GLY A 2 0.88 -11.77 3.21
CA GLY A 2 0.33 -12.74 4.16
C GLY A 2 -1.11 -13.06 3.77
N PRO A 3 -1.85 -13.78 4.64
CA PRO A 3 -3.27 -14.01 4.43
C PRO A 3 -4.02 -12.68 4.26
N ASN A 4 -4.90 -12.59 3.26
CA ASN A 4 -5.67 -11.39 2.90
C ASN A 4 -4.85 -10.19 2.37
N ASP A 5 -3.60 -10.41 1.95
CA ASP A 5 -2.85 -9.41 1.20
C ASP A 5 -3.62 -9.02 -0.07
N ARG A 6 -3.81 -7.72 -0.32
CA ARG A 6 -4.68 -7.25 -1.41
C ARG A 6 -4.14 -7.61 -2.79
N LEU A 7 -2.83 -7.56 -2.99
CA LEU A 7 -2.21 -7.87 -4.28
C LEU A 7 -2.37 -9.37 -4.58
N VAL A 8 -2.06 -10.22 -3.60
CA VAL A 8 -2.17 -11.68 -3.75
C VAL A 8 -3.64 -12.10 -3.86
N THR A 9 -4.50 -11.62 -2.97
CA THR A 9 -5.92 -12.00 -2.91
C THR A 9 -6.68 -11.55 -4.15
N SER A 10 -6.48 -10.31 -4.63
CA SER A 10 -7.14 -9.86 -5.87
C SER A 10 -6.75 -10.73 -7.06
N THR A 11 -5.45 -11.03 -7.19
CA THR A 11 -4.94 -11.92 -8.24
C THR A 11 -5.51 -13.34 -8.14
N LEU A 12 -5.70 -13.87 -6.94
CA LEU A 12 -6.26 -15.21 -6.68
C LEU A 12 -7.79 -15.29 -6.72
N THR A 13 -8.51 -14.16 -6.71
CA THR A 13 -9.98 -14.15 -6.78
C THR A 13 -10.51 -13.84 -8.17
N MET A 14 -9.84 -12.97 -8.93
CA MET A 14 -10.29 -12.54 -10.26
C MET A 14 -9.82 -13.51 -11.35
N SER A 15 -10.70 -13.94 -12.27
CA SER A 15 -10.28 -14.80 -13.41
C SER A 15 -9.34 -14.07 -14.38
N ARG A 16 -9.54 -12.77 -14.54
CA ARG A 16 -8.72 -11.86 -15.33
C ARG A 16 -8.32 -10.67 -14.47
N VAL A 17 -7.03 -10.40 -14.40
CA VAL A 17 -6.45 -9.37 -13.54
C VAL A 17 -5.92 -8.26 -14.43
N PRO A 18 -6.51 -7.04 -14.39
CA PRO A 18 -5.92 -5.90 -15.08
C PRO A 18 -4.61 -5.50 -14.41
N VAL A 19 -3.57 -5.27 -15.20
CA VAL A 19 -2.22 -4.92 -14.73
C VAL A 19 -1.75 -3.68 -15.48
N TRP A 20 -1.46 -2.61 -14.72
CA TRP A 20 -0.98 -1.32 -15.25
C TRP A 20 0.31 -0.84 -14.57
N ASP A 21 0.85 -1.62 -13.64
CA ASP A 21 1.93 -1.28 -12.71
C ASP A 21 3.12 -2.27 -12.82
N ARG A 22 3.26 -2.97 -13.95
CA ARG A 22 4.23 -4.06 -14.17
C ARG A 22 5.66 -3.72 -13.77
N ASN A 23 6.10 -2.53 -14.15
CA ASN A 23 7.47 -2.07 -13.97
C ASN A 23 7.74 -1.51 -12.56
N TRP A 24 6.70 -1.33 -11.74
CA TRP A 24 6.90 -0.88 -10.37
C TRP A 24 7.59 -1.98 -9.56
N SER A 25 8.58 -1.59 -8.77
CA SER A 25 9.34 -2.50 -7.93
C SER A 25 9.22 -2.12 -6.47
N SER A 26 9.02 -3.11 -5.60
CA SER A 26 8.94 -2.92 -4.15
C SER A 26 9.54 -4.12 -3.42
N THR A 27 10.07 -3.88 -2.22
CA THR A 27 10.43 -4.98 -1.32
C THR A 27 9.15 -5.58 -0.74
N ASN A 28 9.04 -6.89 -0.81
CA ASN A 28 7.92 -7.63 -0.22
C ASN A 28 8.37 -8.15 1.15
N ILE A 29 7.62 -7.83 2.20
CA ILE A 29 7.87 -8.35 3.55
C ILE A 29 6.78 -9.35 3.95
N CYS A 30 7.12 -10.43 4.62
CA CYS A 30 6.13 -11.32 5.24
C CYS A 30 5.43 -10.60 6.40
N VAL A 31 4.11 -10.74 6.52
CA VAL A 31 3.34 -10.08 7.60
C VAL A 31 3.82 -10.50 9.00
N TRP A 32 4.30 -11.74 9.12
CA TRP A 32 4.84 -12.27 10.37
C TRP A 32 6.18 -11.64 10.74
N ASP A 33 7.04 -11.38 9.75
CA ASP A 33 8.31 -10.68 9.96
C ASP A 33 8.07 -9.21 10.34
N ALA A 34 7.06 -8.56 9.73
CA ALA A 34 6.65 -7.22 10.12
C ALA A 34 6.15 -7.18 11.58
N ALA A 35 5.33 -8.16 11.99
CA ALA A 35 4.87 -8.28 13.37
C ALA A 35 6.04 -8.53 14.35
N ALA A 36 6.97 -9.41 14.00
CA ALA A 36 8.17 -9.66 14.79
C ALA A 36 9.04 -8.40 14.93
N ALA A 37 9.21 -7.64 13.85
CA ALA A 37 9.95 -6.38 13.88
C ALA A 37 9.30 -5.37 14.84
N HIS A 38 7.96 -5.24 14.83
CA HIS A 38 7.26 -4.38 15.78
C HIS A 38 7.50 -4.80 17.24
N LEU A 39 7.44 -6.10 17.55
CA LEU A 39 7.70 -6.61 18.91
C LEU A 39 9.15 -6.36 19.35
N LEU A 40 10.11 -6.51 18.43
CA LEU A 40 11.52 -6.21 18.71
C LEU A 40 11.75 -4.71 18.97
N LEU A 41 11.05 -3.84 18.25
CA LEU A 41 11.11 -2.39 18.49
C LEU A 41 10.47 -2.01 19.83
N GLU A 42 9.38 -2.66 20.22
CA GLU A 42 8.75 -2.49 21.54
C GLU A 42 9.67 -2.96 22.68
N ASP A 43 10.30 -4.12 22.52
CA ASP A 43 11.31 -4.62 23.46
C ASP A 43 12.52 -3.65 23.56
N ALA A 44 13.00 -3.13 22.42
CA ALA A 44 14.06 -2.14 22.39
C ALA A 44 13.68 -0.85 23.13
N LEU A 45 12.44 -0.36 23.00
CA LEU A 45 11.95 0.78 23.77
C LEU A 45 12.01 0.55 25.29
N THR A 46 11.82 -0.70 25.72
CA THR A 46 11.87 -1.08 27.13
C THR A 46 13.30 -1.21 27.65
N ARG A 47 14.22 -1.74 26.82
CA ARG A 47 15.63 -1.94 27.19
C ARG A 47 16.47 -0.67 27.08
N ASP A 48 16.38 0.04 25.95
CA ASP A 48 17.04 1.32 25.71
C ASP A 48 16.16 2.21 24.82
N VAL A 49 15.53 3.19 25.47
CA VAL A 49 14.64 4.17 24.84
C VAL A 49 15.31 4.88 23.65
N LYS A 50 16.64 5.07 23.66
CA LYS A 50 17.36 5.75 22.57
C LYS A 50 17.42 4.93 21.29
N GLU A 51 17.23 3.62 21.36
CA GLU A 51 17.29 2.76 20.18
C GLU A 51 16.08 2.92 19.28
N ALA A 52 14.90 3.22 19.84
CA ALA A 52 13.63 3.20 19.11
C ALA A 52 12.74 4.45 19.26
N ARG A 53 12.91 5.27 20.30
CA ARG A 53 11.99 6.38 20.57
C ARG A 53 12.09 7.49 19.52
N GLY A 54 10.95 7.85 18.94
CA GLY A 54 10.83 9.00 18.02
C GLY A 54 11.51 8.78 16.67
N GLN A 55 11.92 7.56 16.36
CA GLN A 55 12.52 7.19 15.08
C GLN A 55 11.47 6.63 14.14
N ALA A 56 11.65 6.90 12.85
CA ALA A 56 10.91 6.23 11.79
C ALA A 56 11.72 5.02 11.31
N PHE A 57 11.08 3.85 11.25
CA PHE A 57 11.70 2.62 10.80
C PHE A 57 11.07 2.17 9.48
N LEU A 58 11.92 1.82 8.52
CA LEU A 58 11.51 1.11 7.31
C LEU A 58 11.80 -0.38 7.51
N VAL A 59 10.75 -1.20 7.57
CA VAL A 59 10.89 -2.66 7.68
C VAL A 59 10.74 -3.26 6.29
N THR A 60 11.80 -3.91 5.80
CA THR A 60 11.84 -4.53 4.47
C THR A 60 12.06 -6.04 4.55
N GLY A 61 11.69 -6.75 3.48
CA GLY A 61 12.11 -8.13 3.29
C GLY A 61 13.62 -8.26 3.13
N LYS A 62 14.15 -9.47 3.34
CA LYS A 62 15.56 -9.81 3.14
C LYS A 62 15.97 -9.77 1.67
N ASP A 63 15.05 -10.14 0.78
CA ASP A 63 15.32 -10.29 -0.64
C ASP A 63 15.31 -8.94 -1.37
N PRO A 64 15.92 -8.85 -2.56
CA PRO A 64 15.88 -7.65 -3.40
C PRO A 64 14.44 -7.21 -3.69
N ALA A 65 14.26 -5.96 -4.13
CA ALA A 65 12.96 -5.51 -4.61
C ALA A 65 12.51 -6.35 -5.82
N TRP A 66 11.26 -6.81 -5.77
CA TRP A 66 10.63 -7.54 -6.89
C TRP A 66 9.81 -6.57 -7.70
N ARG A 67 9.72 -6.80 -9.01
CA ARG A 67 8.69 -6.13 -9.81
C ARG A 67 7.32 -6.66 -9.39
N LEU A 68 6.30 -5.82 -9.49
CA LEU A 68 4.93 -6.25 -9.25
C LEU A 68 4.47 -7.29 -10.29
N GLU A 69 5.03 -7.26 -11.50
CA GLU A 69 4.84 -8.32 -12.50
C GLU A 69 5.39 -9.67 -12.00
N ASP A 70 6.65 -9.72 -11.54
CA ASP A 70 7.28 -10.94 -11.03
C ASP A 70 6.48 -11.53 -9.86
N THR A 71 5.95 -10.66 -9.00
CA THR A 71 5.07 -11.05 -7.89
C THR A 71 3.78 -11.71 -8.40
N ARG A 72 3.11 -11.14 -9.41
CA ARG A 72 1.88 -11.70 -9.97
C ARG A 72 2.13 -12.98 -10.76
N GLU A 73 3.26 -13.08 -11.46
CA GLU A 73 3.66 -14.32 -12.15
C GLU A 73 3.99 -15.44 -11.15
N ALA A 74 4.60 -15.13 -10.00
CA ALA A 74 4.76 -16.11 -8.92
C ALA A 74 3.40 -16.58 -8.39
N VAL A 75 2.45 -15.67 -8.14
CA VAL A 75 1.08 -16.04 -7.73
C VAL A 75 0.41 -16.93 -8.78
N LYS A 76 0.56 -16.61 -10.06
CA LYS A 76 0.03 -17.40 -11.18
C LYS A 76 0.69 -18.78 -11.28
N HIS A 77 1.99 -18.89 -11.00
CA HIS A 77 2.71 -20.17 -10.95
C HIS A 77 2.18 -21.10 -9.86
N PHE A 78 1.88 -20.56 -8.67
CA PHE A 78 1.37 -21.34 -7.54
C PHE A 78 -0.16 -21.50 -7.52
N ALA A 79 -0.89 -20.75 -8.35
CA ALA A 79 -2.33 -20.86 -8.44
C ALA A 79 -2.75 -22.18 -9.11
N SER A 80 -3.68 -22.91 -8.50
CA SER A 80 -4.25 -24.13 -9.10
C SER A 80 -5.19 -23.88 -10.27
N ARG A 81 -5.54 -22.61 -10.54
CA ARG A 81 -6.47 -22.18 -11.58
C ARG A 81 -5.74 -21.29 -12.60
N PRO A 82 -6.19 -21.23 -13.87
CA PRO A 82 -5.60 -20.32 -14.83
C PRO A 82 -5.88 -18.86 -14.41
N VAL A 83 -4.81 -18.09 -14.20
CA VAL A 83 -4.87 -16.64 -13.96
C VAL A 83 -4.39 -15.94 -15.22
N ILE A 84 -5.24 -15.07 -15.78
CA ILE A 84 -4.90 -14.27 -16.95
C ILE A 84 -4.55 -12.86 -16.49
N LEU A 85 -3.35 -12.40 -16.81
CA LEU A 85 -2.90 -11.04 -16.56
C LEU A 85 -3.10 -10.21 -17.83
N ASP A 86 -3.98 -9.21 -17.76
CA ASP A 86 -4.31 -8.34 -18.88
C ASP A 86 -3.56 -7.02 -18.77
N ASP A 87 -2.80 -6.66 -19.80
CA ASP A 87 -2.17 -5.35 -19.90
C ASP A 87 -3.20 -4.24 -20.04
N VAL A 88 -3.14 -3.26 -19.14
CA VAL A 88 -3.92 -2.04 -19.24
C VAL A 88 -2.96 -0.85 -19.31
N PRO A 89 -3.09 0.03 -20.32
CA PRO A 89 -2.30 1.25 -20.38
C PRO A 89 -2.46 2.08 -19.09
N PRO A 90 -1.38 2.63 -18.50
CA PRO A 90 -1.47 3.39 -17.25
C PRO A 90 -2.26 4.69 -17.37
N LEU A 91 -2.28 5.31 -18.56
CA LEU A 91 -2.90 6.63 -18.77
C LEU A 91 -4.42 6.64 -18.51
N PRO A 92 -5.24 5.72 -19.06
CA PRO A 92 -6.64 5.58 -18.68
C PRO A 92 -6.88 5.42 -17.17
N ILE A 93 -6.06 4.60 -16.51
CA ILE A 93 -6.13 4.38 -15.06
C ILE A 93 -5.84 5.68 -14.31
N PHE A 94 -4.84 6.43 -14.75
CA PHE A 94 -4.49 7.74 -14.20
C PHE A 94 -5.60 8.77 -14.37
N ILE A 95 -6.25 8.83 -15.54
CA ILE A 95 -7.39 9.72 -15.78
C ILE A 95 -8.56 9.33 -14.85
N LEU A 96 -8.88 8.04 -14.78
CA LEU A 96 -9.95 7.54 -13.92
C LEU A 96 -9.67 7.84 -12.44
N ALA A 97 -8.43 7.69 -11.99
CA ALA A 97 -7.97 8.06 -10.66
C ALA A 97 -8.27 9.52 -10.33
N HIS A 98 -7.96 10.45 -11.26
CA HIS A 98 -8.23 11.88 -11.09
C HIS A 98 -9.73 12.21 -11.13
N LEU A 99 -10.52 11.52 -11.94
CA LEU A 99 -11.97 11.68 -11.95
C LEU A 99 -12.59 11.24 -10.61
N VAL A 100 -12.13 10.13 -10.05
CA VAL A 100 -12.56 9.66 -8.72
C VAL A 100 -12.17 10.66 -7.64
N GLU A 101 -10.93 11.13 -7.63
CA GLU A 101 -10.45 12.14 -6.69
C GLU A 101 -11.25 13.45 -6.80
N ALA A 102 -11.44 13.99 -8.01
CA ALA A 102 -12.22 15.20 -8.24
C ALA A 102 -13.68 15.03 -7.80
N SER A 103 -14.29 13.87 -8.04
CA SER A 103 -15.66 13.58 -7.60
C SER A 103 -15.79 13.56 -6.08
N LEU A 104 -14.80 13.00 -5.39
CA LEU A 104 -14.75 12.95 -3.93
C LEU A 104 -14.49 14.31 -3.32
N PHE A 105 -13.56 15.08 -3.90
CA PHE A 105 -13.26 16.45 -3.53
C PHE A 105 -14.51 17.32 -3.67
N LEU A 106 -15.17 17.28 -4.83
CA LEU A 106 -16.38 18.05 -5.10
C LEU A 106 -17.51 17.66 -4.14
N ARG A 107 -17.76 16.36 -3.96
CA ARG A 107 -18.73 15.86 -2.97
C ARG A 107 -18.44 16.42 -1.58
N TYR A 108 -17.19 16.34 -1.13
CA TYR A 108 -16.80 16.80 0.20
C TYR A 108 -17.10 18.29 0.38
N HIS A 109 -16.70 19.13 -0.58
CA HIS A 109 -16.89 20.58 -0.50
C HIS A 109 -18.36 21.01 -0.64
N ILE A 110 -19.12 20.36 -1.51
CA ILE A 110 -20.57 20.57 -1.61
C ILE A 110 -21.24 20.25 -0.27
N LEU A 111 -20.97 19.05 0.29
CA LEU A 111 -21.55 18.66 1.57
C LEU A 111 -21.07 19.55 2.71
N LEU A 112 -19.82 20.01 2.68
CA LEU A 112 -19.29 20.93 3.68
C LEU A 112 -20.08 22.23 3.65
N LEU A 113 -20.34 22.81 2.47
CA LEU A 113 -21.13 24.04 2.34
C LEU A 113 -22.54 23.89 2.95
N PHE A 114 -23.21 22.76 2.73
CA PHE A 114 -24.56 22.51 3.25
C PHE A 114 -24.60 22.12 4.73
N LEU A 115 -23.57 21.42 5.23
CA LEU A 115 -23.53 20.89 6.60
C LEU A 115 -22.79 21.80 7.59
N PHE A 116 -22.01 22.75 7.08
CA PHE A 116 -21.27 23.72 7.89
C PHE A 116 -22.15 24.50 8.88
N PRO A 117 -23.36 24.99 8.51
CA PRO A 117 -24.25 25.68 9.45
C PRO A 117 -24.69 24.81 10.62
N PHE A 118 -24.69 23.48 10.45
CA PHE A 118 -25.09 22.51 11.46
C PHE A 118 -23.89 21.97 12.27
N GLY A 119 -22.67 22.45 12.01
CA GLY A 119 -21.46 21.97 12.67
C GLY A 119 -21.08 20.52 12.32
N ILE A 120 -21.71 19.92 11.29
CA ILE A 120 -21.48 18.52 10.90
C ILE A 120 -20.38 18.48 9.84
N LYS A 121 -19.30 17.74 10.12
CA LYS A 121 -18.23 17.51 9.14
C LYS A 121 -18.56 16.31 8.25
N PRO A 122 -18.59 16.46 6.92
CA PRO A 122 -18.82 15.33 6.01
C PRO A 122 -17.65 14.34 6.08
N ARG A 123 -17.95 13.06 5.87
CA ARG A 123 -16.92 12.00 5.78
C ARG A 123 -16.13 12.14 4.48
N LEU A 124 -14.81 12.15 4.57
CA LEU A 124 -13.88 12.17 3.44
C LEU A 124 -14.17 11.01 2.47
N VAL A 125 -14.22 9.79 3.01
CA VAL A 125 -14.54 8.58 2.23
C VAL A 125 -16.02 8.22 2.41
N PRO A 126 -16.84 8.24 1.34
CA PRO A 126 -18.23 7.80 1.40
C PRO A 126 -18.31 6.29 1.60
N LYS A 127 -19.32 5.78 2.32
CA LYS A 127 -19.51 4.33 2.53
C LYS A 127 -19.71 3.55 1.22
N TRP A 128 -20.29 4.19 0.19
CA TRP A 128 -20.62 3.54 -1.08
C TRP A 128 -19.42 3.32 -2.00
N ILE A 129 -18.28 4.00 -1.77
CA ILE A 129 -17.17 3.98 -2.73
C ILE A 129 -16.42 2.64 -2.75
N GLY A 130 -16.51 1.87 -1.66
CA GLY A 130 -15.88 0.56 -1.54
C GLY A 130 -14.40 0.60 -1.92
N GLN A 131 -14.02 -0.20 -2.91
CA GLN A 131 -12.64 -0.37 -3.37
C GLN A 131 -12.16 0.74 -4.33
N LEU A 132 -13.07 1.56 -4.89
CA LEU A 132 -12.68 2.67 -5.78
C LEU A 132 -11.86 3.74 -5.05
N VAL A 133 -11.91 3.78 -3.71
CA VAL A 133 -11.05 4.65 -2.89
C VAL A 133 -9.56 4.39 -3.14
N TYR A 134 -9.17 3.15 -3.47
CA TYR A 134 -7.77 2.82 -3.71
C TYR A 134 -7.27 3.27 -5.08
N LEU A 135 -8.17 3.73 -5.95
CA LEU A 135 -7.79 4.32 -7.23
C LEU A 135 -7.39 5.78 -7.07
N GLN A 136 -7.68 6.42 -5.93
CA GLN A 136 -7.23 7.78 -5.70
C GLN A 136 -5.70 7.81 -5.83
N PRO A 137 -5.13 8.74 -6.63
CA PRO A 137 -3.69 8.86 -6.69
C PRO A 137 -3.21 9.21 -5.27
N ALA A 138 -2.21 8.49 -4.79
CA ALA A 138 -1.57 8.73 -3.49
C ALA A 138 -0.67 9.98 -3.57
N THR A 139 -1.19 11.08 -4.10
CA THR A 139 -0.52 12.37 -4.31
C THR A 139 0.09 12.92 -3.01
N LEU A 140 -0.41 12.50 -1.84
CA LEU A 140 0.09 12.92 -0.53
C LEU A 140 0.79 11.81 0.27
N GLU A 141 0.59 10.52 -0.03
CA GLU A 141 1.20 9.43 0.75
C GLU A 141 2.68 9.21 0.38
N TYR A 142 3.11 9.57 -0.83
CA TYR A 142 4.48 9.36 -1.30
C TYR A 142 5.44 10.54 -1.08
N LEU A 143 5.01 11.59 -0.37
CA LEU A 143 5.80 12.82 -0.14
C LEU A 143 6.45 12.86 1.25
N SER A 144 6.92 11.72 1.77
CA SER A 144 7.76 11.71 2.97
C SER A 144 9.23 11.57 2.59
N ASP A 145 10.04 12.57 2.96
CA ASP A 145 11.50 12.49 2.87
C ASP A 145 11.98 11.60 4.02
N ILE A 146 12.24 10.32 3.70
CA ILE A 146 12.69 9.33 4.68
C ILE A 146 14.17 9.05 4.41
N VAL A 147 15.02 9.45 5.37
CA VAL A 147 16.41 9.01 5.40
C VAL A 147 16.45 7.58 5.93
N ILE A 148 16.80 6.63 5.07
CA ILE A 148 16.90 5.21 5.41
C ILE A 148 18.34 4.93 5.86
N ASP A 149 18.55 4.68 7.14
CA ASP A 149 19.84 4.22 7.69
C ASP A 149 19.80 2.70 7.94
N ASP A 150 20.52 1.94 7.11
CA ASP A 150 20.62 0.48 7.18
C ASP A 150 21.89 -0.02 7.90
N SER A 151 22.70 0.89 8.44
CA SER A 151 24.02 0.57 9.02
C SER A 151 23.95 -0.40 10.20
N ARG A 152 22.87 -0.34 10.99
CA ARG A 152 22.61 -1.26 12.10
C ARG A 152 22.24 -2.67 11.62
N ALA A 153 21.40 -2.76 10.59
CA ALA A 153 20.97 -4.04 10.04
C ALA A 153 22.15 -4.82 9.44
N LYS A 154 23.04 -4.13 8.73
CA LYS A 154 24.26 -4.74 8.15
C LYS A 154 25.19 -5.34 9.21
N LYS A 155 25.33 -4.71 10.37
CA LYS A 155 26.19 -5.22 11.46
C LYS A 155 25.74 -6.56 12.04
N VAL A 156 24.44 -6.85 12.00
CA VAL A 156 23.87 -8.09 12.54
C VAL A 156 23.80 -9.19 11.48
N LEU A 157 23.62 -8.81 10.21
CA LEU A 157 23.37 -9.76 9.11
C LEU A 157 24.62 -10.13 8.28
N GLY A 158 25.75 -9.43 8.47
CA GLY A 158 27.01 -9.69 7.76
C GLY A 158 27.13 -8.89 6.47
#